data_AF-A0A2G4T408-F1
#
_entry.id   AF-A0A2G4T408-F1
#
_cell.length_a   1.000
_cell.length_b   1.000
_cell.length_c   1.000
_cell.angle_alpha   90.00
_cell.angle_beta   90.00
_cell.angle_gamma   90.00
#
_symmetry.space_group_name_H-M   'P 1'
#
loop_
_entity.id
_entity.type
_entity.pdbx_description
1 polymer ?
#
loop_
_entity_poly.entity_id
_entity_poly.type
_entity_poly.pdbx_seq_one_letter_code
_entity_poly.pdbx_strand_id
1 'polypeptide(L)'
;MNAMTTENTPNNPNSLDIIFQWVSKNNMQHMIQLTAARNLATDCSGIKNRDHLHSWKLPNCRFFKRYPPDQWTYSLIFQPNYLPASKMMVPMGPQQASVTVPITIFMNTSSTITTKRHRSQEC
;
A
#
# COMPACT_ATOMS: atom_id res chain seq x y z
N MET A 1 -36.05 -7.06 32.67
CA MET A 1 -35.64 -6.59 31.34
C MET A 1 -34.18 -6.21 31.44
N ASN A 2 -33.27 -7.01 30.88
CA ASN A 2 -31.84 -6.74 30.97
C ASN A 2 -31.46 -5.75 29.87
N ALA A 3 -31.01 -4.57 30.26
CA ALA A 3 -30.46 -3.58 29.34
C ALA A 3 -29.20 -4.18 28.71
N MET A 4 -29.23 -4.47 27.41
CA MET A 4 -28.02 -4.70 26.62
C MET A 4 -27.27 -3.37 26.57
N THR A 5 -26.28 -3.20 27.45
CA THR A 5 -25.32 -2.10 27.35
C THR A 5 -24.57 -2.25 26.03
N THR A 6 -24.86 -1.36 25.10
CA THR A 6 -24.16 -1.25 23.83
C THR A 6 -22.74 -0.79 24.16
N GLU A 7 -21.76 -1.70 24.09
CA GLU A 7 -20.36 -1.30 24.22
C GLU A 7 -19.99 -0.50 22.96
N ASN A 8 -19.83 0.79 23.16
CA ASN A 8 -19.39 1.73 22.15
C ASN A 8 -17.90 1.50 21.86
N THR A 9 -17.60 0.76 20.80
CA THR A 9 -16.22 0.50 20.39
C THR A 9 -15.73 1.51 19.34
N PRO A 10 -14.49 2.02 19.46
CA PRO A 10 -13.88 2.86 18.43
C PRO A 10 -13.93 2.18 17.05
N ASN A 11 -14.38 2.89 16.02
CA ASN A 11 -14.40 2.37 14.65
C ASN A 11 -13.03 2.50 13.97
N ASN A 12 -12.03 1.81 14.53
CA ASN A 12 -10.71 1.73 13.93
C ASN A 12 -10.63 0.50 13.00
N PRO A 13 -9.83 0.56 11.93
CA PRO A 13 -9.52 -0.63 11.16
C PRO A 13 -8.82 -1.66 12.06
N ASN A 14 -8.93 -2.94 11.68
CA ASN A 14 -8.23 -4.03 12.36
C ASN A 14 -6.85 -4.26 11.76
N SER A 15 -6.74 -4.03 10.46
CA SER A 15 -5.48 -4.05 9.76
C SER A 15 -5.46 -3.06 8.60
N LEU A 16 -4.29 -2.87 8.02
CA LEU A 16 -4.07 -2.04 6.85
C LEU A 16 -3.28 -2.81 5.80
N ASP A 17 -3.75 -2.76 4.56
CA ASP A 17 -3.00 -3.20 3.39
C ASP A 17 -2.36 -1.99 2.70
N ILE A 18 -1.18 -2.19 2.13
CA ILE A 18 -0.50 -1.19 1.31
C ILE A 18 -0.39 -1.73 -0.10
N ILE A 19 -0.95 -1.01 -1.06
CA ILE A 19 -0.95 -1.39 -2.47
C ILE A 19 -0.11 -0.38 -3.24
N PHE A 20 0.95 -0.86 -3.90
CA PHE A 20 1.68 -0.08 -4.88
C PHE A 20 0.95 -0.14 -6.22
N GLN A 21 0.52 1.00 -6.71
CA GLN A 21 -0.22 1.16 -7.95
C GLN A 21 0.55 2.02 -8.93
N TRP A 22 0.49 1.66 -10.22
CA TRP A 22 0.93 2.52 -11.30
C TRP A 22 -0.05 2.54 -12.46
N VAL A 23 -0.19 3.72 -13.06
CA VAL A 23 -1.18 4.00 -14.11
C VAL A 23 -0.49 4.71 -15.27
N SER A 24 -0.85 4.34 -16.50
CA SER A 24 -0.31 5.00 -17.69
C SER A 24 -0.88 6.41 -17.80
N LYS A 25 -0.02 7.40 -18.01
CA LYS A 25 -0.43 8.81 -18.22
C LYS A 25 -1.29 8.97 -19.48
N ASN A 26 -1.05 8.12 -20.48
CA ASN A 26 -1.77 8.16 -21.76
C ASN A 26 -3.03 7.28 -21.77
N ASN A 27 -3.19 6.40 -20.78
CA ASN A 27 -4.38 5.56 -20.64
C ASN A 27 -4.63 5.26 -19.16
N MET A 28 -5.47 6.09 -18.54
CA MET A 28 -5.79 5.96 -17.10
C MET A 28 -6.55 4.68 -16.74
N GLN A 29 -7.14 3.99 -17.72
CA GLN A 29 -7.75 2.67 -17.50
C GLN A 29 -6.71 1.56 -17.41
N HIS A 30 -5.49 1.78 -17.93
CA HIS A 30 -4.38 0.85 -17.79
C HIS A 30 -3.71 1.04 -16.42
N MET A 31 -4.33 0.44 -15.42
CA MET A 31 -3.90 0.44 -14.02
C MET A 31 -3.36 -0.93 -13.65
N ILE A 32 -2.21 -0.95 -12.98
CA ILE A 32 -1.60 -2.16 -12.47
C ILE A 32 -1.33 -1.96 -10.97
N GLN A 33 -1.53 -3.03 -10.20
CA GLN A 33 -1.38 -3.02 -8.75
C GLN A 33 -0.50 -4.18 -8.29
N LEU A 34 0.29 -3.92 -7.25
CA LEU A 34 1.09 -4.88 -6.50
C LEU A 34 0.81 -4.66 -5.03
N THR A 35 0.47 -5.72 -4.30
CA THR A 35 0.39 -5.58 -2.85
C THR A 35 1.79 -5.46 -2.25
N ALA A 36 2.10 -4.29 -1.70
CA ALA A 36 3.38 -3.97 -1.07
C ALA A 36 3.45 -4.51 0.36
N ALA A 37 2.36 -4.44 1.12
CA ALA A 37 2.23 -5.03 2.46
C ALA A 37 0.79 -5.48 2.71
N ARG A 38 0.59 -6.50 3.55
CA ARG A 38 -0.74 -6.99 3.94
C ARG A 38 -0.88 -7.11 5.45
N ASN A 39 -2.10 -6.92 5.92
CA ASN A 39 -2.52 -7.18 7.30
C ASN A 39 -1.64 -6.47 8.33
N LEU A 40 -1.20 -5.23 8.05
CA LEU A 40 -0.47 -4.43 9.03
C LEU A 40 -1.39 -4.09 10.19
N ALA A 41 -1.10 -4.64 11.36
CA ALA A 41 -1.98 -4.53 12.50
C ALA A 41 -2.11 -3.08 12.97
N THR A 42 -3.34 -2.63 13.17
CA THR A 42 -3.70 -1.26 13.58
C THR A 42 -4.25 -1.19 15.00
N ASP A 43 -4.22 -2.30 15.75
CA ASP A 43 -4.60 -2.33 17.16
C ASP A 43 -3.61 -1.49 17.98
N CYS A 44 -4.06 -0.30 18.36
CA CYS A 44 -3.41 0.50 19.39
C CYS A 44 -4.02 0.11 20.74
N SER A 45 -3.52 -0.98 21.34
CA SER A 45 -3.87 -1.37 22.72
C SER A 45 -3.19 -0.47 23.79
N GLY A 46 -2.94 0.81 23.47
CA GLY A 46 -2.31 1.80 24.36
C GLY A 46 -1.98 3.13 23.65
N ILE A 47 -1.42 4.09 24.40
CA ILE A 47 -1.09 5.47 23.97
C ILE A 47 0.13 5.53 23.01
N LYS A 48 0.72 4.38 22.64
CA LYS A 48 1.93 4.37 21.80
C LYS A 48 1.59 4.19 20.33
N ASN A 49 2.14 5.06 19.49
CA ASN A 49 2.13 4.88 18.05
C ASN A 49 2.80 3.56 17.68
N ARG A 50 2.21 2.84 16.72
CA ARG A 50 2.80 1.62 16.17
C ARG A 50 3.45 1.94 14.84
N ASP A 51 4.78 1.85 14.83
CA ASP A 51 5.56 2.05 13.61
C ASP A 51 5.72 0.72 12.88
N HIS A 52 5.51 0.74 11.55
CA HIS A 52 5.69 -0.41 10.69
C HIS A 52 6.85 -0.14 9.73
N LEU A 53 7.88 -0.99 9.76
CA LEU A 53 8.94 -1.00 8.75
C LEU A 53 8.71 -2.17 7.80
N HIS A 54 8.51 -1.87 6.52
CA HIS A 54 8.30 -2.88 5.48
C HIS A 54 9.19 -2.61 4.27
N SER A 55 9.67 -3.68 3.63
CA SER A 55 10.45 -3.61 2.39
C SER A 55 9.93 -4.65 1.43
N TRP A 56 9.65 -4.24 0.19
CA TRP A 56 9.19 -5.12 -0.88
C TRP A 56 10.08 -4.97 -2.11
N LYS A 57 10.05 -5.97 -2.99
CA LYS A 57 10.73 -5.94 -4.28
C LYS A 57 9.73 -5.68 -5.41
N LEU A 58 10.18 -4.97 -6.43
CA LEU A 58 9.40 -4.82 -7.66
C LEU A 58 9.37 -6.15 -8.44
N PRO A 59 8.33 -6.42 -9.26
CA PRO A 59 8.15 -7.73 -9.90
C PRO A 59 9.22 -8.09 -10.95
N ASN A 60 10.03 -7.13 -11.40
CA ASN A 60 11.02 -7.34 -12.46
C ASN A 60 12.24 -6.42 -12.26
N CYS A 61 13.45 -6.92 -12.50
CA CYS A 61 14.68 -6.10 -12.42
C CYS A 61 14.72 -4.94 -13.44
N ARG A 62 13.92 -5.03 -14.51
CA ARG A 62 13.72 -3.99 -15.53
C ARG A 62 12.40 -3.25 -15.35
N PHE A 63 11.84 -3.23 -14.14
CA PHE A 63 10.54 -2.61 -13.85
C PHE A 63 10.42 -1.21 -14.45
N PHE A 64 11.35 -0.31 -14.11
CA PHE A 64 11.30 1.07 -14.61
C PHE A 64 11.72 1.23 -16.08
N LYS A 65 12.32 0.21 -16.69
CA LYS A 65 12.49 0.19 -18.15
C LYS A 65 11.18 -0.13 -18.87
N ARG A 66 10.30 -0.93 -18.25
CA ARG A 66 8.98 -1.28 -18.78
C ARG A 66 7.92 -0.23 -18.44
N TYR A 67 7.98 0.31 -17.23
CA TYR A 67 7.08 1.34 -16.72
C TYR A 67 7.93 2.54 -16.32
N PRO A 68 8.33 3.41 -17.27
CA PRO A 68 9.22 4.52 -16.95
C PRO A 68 8.46 5.72 -16.34
N PRO A 69 9.07 6.49 -15.41
CA PRO A 69 8.37 7.56 -14.68
C PRO A 69 7.89 8.76 -15.51
N ASP A 70 8.45 8.93 -16.71
CA ASP A 70 7.98 9.92 -17.68
C ASP A 70 6.61 9.53 -18.26
N GLN A 71 6.30 8.23 -18.39
CA GLN A 71 5.06 7.71 -18.98
C GLN A 71 4.04 7.18 -17.96
N TRP A 72 4.47 6.91 -16.72
CA TRP A 72 3.62 6.31 -15.68
C TRP A 72 3.57 7.18 -14.43
N THR A 73 2.45 7.15 -13.73
CA THR A 73 2.28 7.72 -12.39
C THR A 73 2.21 6.61 -11.36
N TYR A 74 2.88 6.79 -10.22
CA TYR A 74 2.93 5.78 -9.15
C TYR A 74 2.30 6.32 -7.87
N SER A 75 1.72 5.43 -7.09
CA SER A 75 1.09 5.76 -5.81
C SER A 75 1.10 4.57 -4.86
N LEU A 76 1.10 4.84 -3.56
CA LEU A 76 0.73 3.87 -2.53
C LEU A 76 -0.70 4.12 -2.09
N ILE A 77 -1.49 3.06 -2.02
CA ILE A 77 -2.85 3.08 -1.48
C ILE A 77 -2.81 2.38 -0.14
N PHE A 78 -3.15 3.11 0.91
CA PHE A 78 -3.32 2.62 2.27
C PHE A 78 -4.78 2.24 2.43
N GLN A 79 -5.06 0.94 2.41
CA GLN A 79 -6.41 0.40 2.43
C GLN A 79 -6.73 -0.16 3.83
N PRO A 80 -7.63 0.48 4.59
CA PRO A 80 -8.05 -0.03 5.88
C PRO A 80 -8.98 -1.25 5.73
N ASN A 81 -8.73 -2.27 6.55
CA ASN A 81 -9.55 -3.48 6.61
C ASN A 81 -10.32 -3.51 7.94
N TYR A 82 -11.65 -3.44 7.86
CA TYR A 82 -12.54 -3.50 9.01
C TYR A 82 -13.14 -4.91 9.13
N LEU A 83 -13.33 -5.37 10.37
CA LEU A 83 -14.16 -6.54 10.61
C LEU A 83 -15.63 -6.24 10.26
N PRO A 84 -16.40 -7.25 9.84
CA PRO A 84 -17.83 -7.10 9.64
C PRO A 84 -18.50 -6.61 10.92
N ALA A 85 -19.44 -5.66 10.80
CA ALA A 85 -20.23 -5.23 11.95
C ALA A 85 -21.01 -6.43 12.52
N SER A 86 -20.76 -6.76 13.78
CA SER A 86 -21.55 -7.77 14.49
C SER A 86 -22.78 -7.11 15.11
N LYS A 87 -23.88 -7.84 15.27
CA LYS A 87 -25.13 -7.31 15.88
C LYS A 87 -24.94 -6.80 17.32
N MET A 88 -23.81 -7.11 17.97
CA MET A 88 -23.51 -6.74 19.35
C MET A 88 -22.49 -5.61 19.49
N MET A 89 -21.83 -5.19 18.40
CA MET A 89 -20.86 -4.08 18.40
C MET A 89 -21.23 -3.10 17.30
N VAL A 90 -21.75 -1.94 17.69
CA VAL A 90 -22.01 -0.82 16.78
C VAL A 90 -20.76 0.07 16.78
N PRO A 91 -19.98 0.12 15.69
CA PRO A 91 -18.79 0.96 15.65
C PRO A 91 -19.16 2.44 15.73
N MET A 92 -18.42 3.22 16.52
CA MET A 92 -18.62 4.66 16.60
C MET A 92 -17.99 5.39 15.41
N GLY A 93 -18.82 6.05 14.60
CA GLY A 93 -18.37 6.96 13.53
C GLY A 93 -18.15 6.26 12.17
N PRO A 94 -17.85 7.03 11.11
CA PRO A 94 -17.64 6.49 9.78
C PRO A 94 -16.33 5.69 9.68
N GLN A 95 -16.32 4.67 8.83
CA GLN A 95 -15.08 4.00 8.45
C GLN A 95 -14.22 4.97 7.63
N GLN A 96 -12.92 4.99 7.90
CA GLN A 96 -11.95 5.73 7.10
C GLN A 96 -11.87 5.15 5.69
N ALA A 97 -11.88 6.01 4.69
CA ALA A 97 -11.63 5.62 3.30
C ALA A 97 -10.14 5.33 3.06
N SER A 98 -9.84 4.62 1.98
CA SER A 98 -8.45 4.42 1.54
C SER A 98 -7.77 5.75 1.25
N VAL A 99 -6.49 5.84 1.63
CA VAL A 99 -5.66 7.04 1.37
C VAL A 99 -4.68 6.73 0.26
N THR A 100 -4.64 7.56 -0.77
CA THR A 100 -3.68 7.44 -1.88
C THR A 100 -2.58 8.48 -1.73
N VAL A 101 -1.34 8.02 -1.68
CA VAL A 101 -0.14 8.86 -1.58
C VAL A 101 0.65 8.76 -2.90
N PRO A 102 0.82 9.85 -3.65
CA PRO A 102 1.60 9.84 -4.89
C PRO A 102 3.10 9.65 -4.60
N ILE A 103 3.80 8.92 -5.47
CA ILE A 103 5.25 8.73 -5.39
C ILE A 103 5.92 9.35 -6.61
N THR A 104 6.98 10.13 -6.35
CA THR A 104 7.89 10.61 -7.41
C THR A 104 9.13 9.73 -7.44
N ILE A 105 9.46 9.20 -8.62
CA ILE A 105 10.64 8.36 -8.83
C ILE A 105 11.68 9.14 -9.63
N PHE A 106 12.87 9.28 -9.07
CA PHE A 106 14.03 9.85 -9.75
C PHE A 106 14.97 8.71 -10.16
N MET A 107 15.23 8.58 -11.46
CA MET A 107 16.18 7.61 -11.99
C MET A 107 17.43 8.31 -12.50
N ASN A 108 18.58 7.98 -11.93
CA ASN A 108 19.86 8.34 -12.53
C ASN A 108 20.14 7.40 -13.69
N THR A 109 20.00 7.89 -14.92
CA THR A 109 20.32 7.13 -16.14
C THR A 109 21.83 7.15 -16.47
N SER A 110 22.68 7.63 -15.57
CA SER A 110 24.13 7.68 -15.74
C SER A 110 24.79 6.31 -15.48
N SER A 111 24.56 5.35 -16.35
CA SER A 111 25.46 4.19 -16.43
C SER A 111 25.50 3.67 -17.87
N THR A 112 26.25 4.39 -18.71
CA THR A 112 26.88 3.78 -19.89
C THR A 112 27.91 2.80 -19.38
N ILE A 113 27.48 1.62 -18.92
CA ILE A 113 28.42 0.54 -18.60
C ILE A 113 28.84 -0.06 -19.92
N THR A 114 29.96 0.42 -20.45
CA THR A 114 30.72 -0.26 -21.50
C THR A 114 31.38 -1.49 -20.87
N THR A 115 30.61 -2.53 -20.55
CA THR A 115 31.18 -3.84 -20.21
C THR A 115 31.06 -4.78 -21.41
N LYS A 116 32.23 -5.10 -21.96
CA LYS A 116 32.43 -6.31 -22.76
C LYS A 116 31.77 -7.49 -22.04
N ARG A 117 31.05 -8.30 -22.83
CA ARG A 117 30.36 -9.52 -22.42
C ARG A 117 31.05 -10.23 -21.25
N HIS A 118 30.43 -10.21 -20.09
CA HIS A 118 30.44 -11.37 -19.21
C HIS A 118 29.06 -11.54 -18.60
N ARG A 119 28.51 -12.72 -18.85
CA ARG A 119 27.21 -13.18 -18.38
C ARG A 119 27.33 -13.42 -16.87
N SER A 120 26.83 -12.50 -16.07
CA SER A 120 26.36 -12.81 -14.71
C SER A 120 24.93 -12.28 -14.61
N GLN A 121 23.99 -13.20 -14.48
CA GLN A 121 22.63 -12.87 -14.06
C GLN A 121 22.71 -12.59 -12.56
N GLU A 122 22.72 -11.33 -12.16
CA GLU A 122 22.52 -10.97 -10.75
C GLU A 122 21.40 -9.94 -10.65
N CYS A 123 20.39 -10.32 -9.88
CA CYS A 123 19.33 -9.50 -9.31
C CYS A 123 19.63 -9.32 -7.83
#